data_AF-A0A3N2MXP8-F1
#
_entry.id   AF-A0A3N2MXP8-F1
#
_cell.length_a   1.000
_cell.length_b   1.000
_cell.length_c   1.000
_cell.angle_alpha   90.00
_cell.angle_beta   90.00
_cell.angle_gamma   90.00
#
_symmetry.space_group_name_H-M   'P 1'
#
loop_
_entity.id
_entity.type
_entity.pdbx_description
1 polymer ?
#
loop_
_entity_poly.entity_id
_entity_poly.type
_entity_poly.pdbx_seq_one_letter_code
_entity_poly.pdbx_strand_id
1 'polypeptide(L)'
;MKLNKIFACLLVASAAWQGGYAQETKRNITLEETINLARAQSVNAAVALNQLKAAYWEYRTFRADLLPEVNFSAKLPGYYKSYSSYQLDDGSYTFVRNNYMQMNGELSISQNIWFTGGTLSLNTSLDFLKQLEGDKYNRFMSIPIALTLNQPIFGVNHIKWSRRIEPVRYEEAKAAFLSATEEVAMTAINHFFNLLMSKESVNVAKQNLANAEKLYEVALAKRQMGQISENDLLQLELNKLNAQSTLTDSESSLKNNMFQLRSFLALDESEDLEPVLPGTVPEVMVHYDDALDKALSNNSFAKNIRRRQLEADYEVARAKGNLRQITLFAQVGYTGTADNFDMAYSGLKDNQIVEVGFKIPILDWGKRRGQVKVAESNREVVENRLRQETMDFNQNLFILVERFNNQRAQLNIADMADQIAQKRYNTNVETFMIGKISTLDLNDSQAKKDESRRDYINELFYYWYYYYQLRSVTLWDFDSSTSIDADIESIIKH
;
A
#
# COMPACT_ATOMS: atom_id res chain seq x y z
N MET A 1 -12.90 -12.50 -55.91
CA MET A 1 -11.65 -12.07 -56.56
C MET A 1 -10.46 -12.59 -55.77
N LYS A 2 -9.95 -13.76 -56.20
CA LYS A 2 -8.56 -14.25 -56.13
C LYS A 2 -7.63 -13.69 -55.02
N LEU A 3 -7.28 -14.50 -54.01
CA LEU A 3 -6.13 -15.45 -53.98
C LEU A 3 -4.75 -14.78 -53.75
N ASN A 4 -4.14 -15.04 -52.58
CA ASN A 4 -2.89 -15.82 -52.42
C ASN A 4 -2.41 -15.73 -50.94
N LYS A 5 -2.58 -16.79 -50.13
CA LYS A 5 -1.66 -17.93 -49.88
C LYS A 5 -0.38 -17.52 -49.11
N ILE A 6 -0.30 -17.80 -47.81
CA ILE A 6 0.24 -19.03 -47.15
C ILE A 6 1.73 -19.22 -47.42
N PHE A 7 2.56 -19.20 -46.35
CA PHE A 7 3.71 -20.08 -46.06
C PHE A 7 4.24 -19.65 -44.65
N ALA A 8 4.06 -20.39 -43.55
CA ALA A 8 4.67 -21.67 -43.18
C ALA A 8 6.21 -21.64 -43.23
N CYS A 9 6.86 -21.21 -42.14
CA CYS A 9 8.24 -21.59 -41.80
C CYS A 9 8.34 -21.80 -40.29
N LEU A 10 7.91 -22.99 -39.86
CA LEU A 10 8.44 -23.68 -38.69
C LEU A 10 9.92 -23.97 -38.99
N LEU A 11 10.82 -23.13 -38.47
CA LEU A 11 12.24 -23.41 -38.44
C LEU A 11 12.60 -23.71 -36.99
N VAL A 12 12.80 -25.00 -36.75
CA VAL A 12 13.54 -25.56 -35.62
C VAL A 12 14.92 -24.91 -35.62
N ALA A 13 15.07 -23.85 -34.83
CA ALA A 13 16.37 -23.36 -34.42
C ALA A 13 16.71 -24.08 -33.11
N SER A 14 17.40 -25.20 -33.25
CA SER A 14 18.32 -25.73 -32.26
C SER A 14 19.38 -24.66 -31.95
N ALA A 15 19.01 -23.68 -31.12
CA ALA A 15 19.96 -22.82 -30.47
C ALA A 15 20.67 -23.70 -29.43
N ALA A 16 21.93 -23.99 -29.74
CA ALA A 16 22.87 -24.60 -28.83
C ALA A 16 22.69 -23.99 -27.45
N TRP A 17 22.38 -24.84 -26.47
CA TRP A 17 22.74 -24.60 -25.08
C TRP A 17 24.27 -24.57 -25.00
N GLN A 18 24.86 -23.47 -25.47
CA GLN A 18 26.10 -23.02 -24.89
C GLN A 18 25.71 -22.55 -23.50
N GLY A 19 26.13 -23.32 -22.49
CA GLY A 19 26.24 -22.80 -21.14
C GLY A 19 27.10 -21.55 -21.22
N GLY A 20 26.44 -20.41 -21.32
CA GLY A 20 27.05 -19.15 -20.91
C GLY A 20 27.36 -19.35 -19.45
N TYR A 21 28.64 -19.54 -19.14
CA TYR A 21 29.15 -19.15 -17.84
C TYR A 21 28.62 -17.73 -17.65
N ALA A 22 27.63 -17.57 -16.76
CA ALA A 22 27.15 -16.26 -16.38
C ALA A 22 28.38 -15.53 -15.88
N GLN A 23 28.87 -14.61 -16.69
CA GLN A 23 30.05 -13.84 -16.37
C GLN A 23 29.60 -12.97 -15.20
N GLU A 24 30.08 -13.29 -13.98
CA GLU A 24 29.79 -12.50 -12.78
C GLU A 24 30.19 -11.05 -13.07
N THR A 25 29.21 -10.24 -13.45
CA THR A 25 29.41 -8.83 -13.74
C THR A 25 29.44 -8.14 -12.39
N LYS A 26 30.66 -7.87 -11.90
CA LYS A 26 30.87 -7.05 -10.72
C LYS A 26 30.32 -5.65 -10.97
N ARG A 27 29.29 -5.29 -10.22
CA ARG A 27 28.60 -4.00 -10.32
C ARG A 27 28.74 -3.27 -9.01
N ASN A 28 29.37 -2.10 -9.04
CA ASN A 28 29.35 -1.20 -7.89
C ASN A 28 27.92 -0.68 -7.70
N ILE A 29 27.43 -0.73 -6.46
CA ILE A 29 26.10 -0.21 -6.13
C ILE A 29 26.20 0.81 -5.00
N THR A 30 25.57 1.96 -5.19
CA THR A 30 25.50 3.02 -4.17
C THR A 30 24.22 2.90 -3.35
N LEU A 31 24.18 3.54 -2.17
CA LEU A 31 22.98 3.57 -1.34
C LEU A 31 21.80 4.24 -2.07
N GLU A 32 22.05 5.36 -2.75
CA GLU A 32 21.04 6.09 -3.51
C GLU A 32 20.46 5.25 -4.65
N GLU A 33 21.33 4.59 -5.42
CA GLU A 33 20.92 3.68 -6.49
C GLU A 33 20.09 2.51 -5.94
N THR A 34 20.50 1.94 -4.80
CA THR A 34 19.77 0.86 -4.11
C THR A 34 18.37 1.30 -3.72
N ILE A 35 18.22 2.50 -3.15
CA ILE A 35 16.91 3.05 -2.77
C ILE A 35 16.04 3.30 -4.01
N ASN A 36 16.61 3.87 -5.08
CA ASN A 36 15.88 4.16 -6.30
C ASN A 36 15.40 2.88 -7.00
N LEU A 37 16.26 1.86 -7.08
CA LEU A 37 15.88 0.54 -7.61
C LEU A 37 14.80 -0.11 -6.75
N ALA A 38 14.93 -0.06 -5.42
CA ALA A 38 13.91 -0.60 -4.51
C ALA A 38 12.56 0.09 -4.70
N ARG A 39 12.52 1.41 -4.82
CA ARG A 39 11.28 2.16 -5.06
C ARG A 39 10.67 1.86 -6.43
N ALA A 40 11.47 1.54 -7.43
CA ALA A 40 10.99 1.26 -8.78
C ALA A 40 10.54 -0.20 -8.98
N GLN A 41 11.23 -1.17 -8.39
CA GLN A 41 11.14 -2.58 -8.76
C GLN A 41 10.71 -3.50 -7.61
N SER A 42 10.81 -3.07 -6.34
CA SER A 42 10.48 -3.96 -5.22
C SER A 42 8.99 -4.30 -5.18
N VAL A 43 8.69 -5.51 -4.69
CA VAL A 43 7.31 -5.97 -4.48
C VAL A 43 6.56 -5.03 -3.52
N ASN A 44 7.23 -4.55 -2.47
CA ASN A 44 6.62 -3.65 -1.49
C ASN A 44 6.23 -2.31 -2.12
N ALA A 45 7.07 -1.75 -3.01
CA ALA A 45 6.73 -0.54 -3.75
C ALA A 45 5.54 -0.77 -4.69
N ALA A 46 5.51 -1.91 -5.39
CA ALA A 46 4.38 -2.28 -6.25
C ALA A 46 3.08 -2.46 -5.46
N VAL A 47 3.13 -3.04 -4.25
CA VAL A 47 1.98 -3.16 -3.35
C VAL A 47 1.48 -1.77 -2.93
N ALA A 48 2.36 -0.88 -2.48
CA ALA A 48 2.00 0.48 -2.09
C ALA A 48 1.34 1.24 -3.25
N LEU A 49 1.91 1.15 -4.46
CA LEU A 49 1.34 1.78 -5.65
C LEU A 49 -0.04 1.22 -5.99
N ASN A 50 -0.22 -0.10 -5.94
CA ASN A 50 -1.52 -0.72 -6.23
C ASN A 50 -2.59 -0.37 -5.18
N GLN A 51 -2.22 -0.22 -3.92
CA GLN A 51 -3.12 0.27 -2.87
C GLN A 51 -3.56 1.72 -3.14
N LEU A 52 -2.63 2.58 -3.56
CA LEU A 52 -2.96 3.95 -3.97
C LEU A 52 -3.87 3.98 -5.21
N LYS A 53 -3.60 3.13 -6.23
CA LYS A 53 -4.45 2.98 -7.41
C LYS A 53 -5.86 2.54 -7.03
N ALA A 54 -5.99 1.57 -6.12
CA ALA A 54 -7.29 1.14 -5.61
C ALA A 54 -8.03 2.30 -4.92
N ALA A 55 -7.38 3.02 -4.01
CA ALA A 55 -7.97 4.18 -3.33
C ALA A 55 -8.38 5.30 -4.32
N TYR A 56 -7.59 5.53 -5.39
CA TYR A 56 -7.94 6.45 -6.46
C TYR A 56 -9.21 6.01 -7.20
N TRP A 57 -9.31 4.73 -7.56
CA TRP A 57 -10.50 4.21 -8.26
C TRP A 57 -11.73 4.18 -7.35
N GLU A 58 -11.59 3.91 -6.05
CA GLU A 58 -12.66 4.05 -5.07
C GLU A 58 -13.14 5.50 -4.98
N TYR A 59 -12.23 6.46 -4.85
CA TYR A 59 -12.57 7.88 -4.81
C TYR A 59 -13.21 8.36 -6.12
N ARG A 60 -12.72 7.89 -7.27
CA ARG A 60 -13.30 8.19 -8.58
C ARG A 60 -14.69 7.58 -8.75
N THR A 61 -14.90 6.37 -8.26
CA THR A 61 -16.21 5.70 -8.24
C THR A 61 -17.18 6.50 -7.38
N PHE A 62 -16.76 6.90 -6.17
CA PHE A 62 -17.53 7.80 -5.33
C PHE A 62 -17.91 9.11 -6.04
N ARG A 63 -16.98 9.73 -6.78
CA ARG A 63 -17.30 10.92 -7.58
C ARG A 63 -18.30 10.64 -8.70
N ALA A 64 -18.27 9.45 -9.29
CA ALA A 64 -19.23 9.02 -10.29
C ALA A 64 -20.62 8.76 -9.68
N ASP A 65 -20.70 8.25 -8.45
CA ASP A 65 -21.97 8.04 -7.71
C ASP A 65 -22.72 9.36 -7.41
N LEU A 66 -22.03 10.51 -7.53
CA LEU A 66 -22.61 11.84 -7.41
C LEU A 66 -23.21 12.35 -8.73
N LEU A 67 -22.98 11.67 -9.86
CA LEU A 67 -23.49 12.02 -11.18
C LEU A 67 -24.76 11.18 -11.50
N PRO A 68 -25.54 11.57 -12.53
CA PRO A 68 -26.70 10.80 -12.92
C PRO A 68 -26.29 9.45 -13.51
N GLU A 69 -26.88 8.37 -13.00
CA GLU A 69 -26.72 7.04 -13.55
C GLU A 69 -27.79 6.79 -14.62
N VAL A 70 -27.38 6.33 -15.79
CA VAL A 70 -28.28 6.02 -16.91
C VAL A 70 -28.29 4.52 -17.13
N ASN A 71 -29.45 3.89 -16.91
CA ASN A 71 -29.62 2.44 -16.97
C ASN A 71 -30.66 2.06 -18.01
N PHE A 72 -30.32 1.10 -18.87
CA PHE A 72 -31.25 0.44 -19.77
C PHE A 72 -31.49 -1.00 -19.31
N SER A 73 -32.73 -1.32 -19.00
CA SER A 73 -33.18 -2.65 -18.59
C SER A 73 -34.19 -3.16 -19.60
N ALA A 74 -33.98 -4.36 -20.14
CA ALA A 74 -34.93 -4.96 -21.07
C ALA A 74 -35.05 -6.47 -20.84
N LYS A 75 -36.24 -7.02 -21.06
CA LYS A 75 -36.47 -8.47 -21.14
C LYS A 75 -37.04 -8.79 -22.51
N LEU A 76 -36.30 -9.56 -23.30
CA LEU A 76 -36.61 -9.82 -24.71
C LEU A 76 -36.36 -11.30 -25.08
N PRO A 77 -37.34 -12.00 -25.66
CA PRO A 77 -38.76 -12.09 -25.28
C PRO A 77 -38.98 -13.10 -24.12
N GLY A 78 -39.94 -12.78 -23.24
CA GLY A 78 -40.44 -13.70 -22.22
C GLY A 78 -41.72 -14.41 -22.68
N TYR A 79 -41.74 -15.75 -22.63
CA TYR A 79 -42.92 -16.55 -22.95
C TYR A 79 -43.57 -17.05 -21.67
N TYR A 80 -44.83 -16.69 -21.47
CA TYR A 80 -45.58 -17.03 -20.27
C TYR A 80 -46.78 -17.88 -20.62
N LYS A 81 -46.80 -19.10 -20.08
CA LYS A 81 -47.92 -20.04 -20.21
C LYS A 81 -48.34 -20.48 -18.81
N SER A 82 -49.32 -19.79 -18.25
CA SER A 82 -49.77 -19.98 -16.86
C SER A 82 -51.26 -19.75 -16.72
N TYR A 83 -51.84 -20.14 -15.58
CA TYR A 83 -53.22 -19.79 -15.23
C TYR A 83 -53.20 -18.59 -14.28
N SER A 84 -53.98 -17.56 -14.55
CA SER A 84 -54.19 -16.42 -13.65
C SER A 84 -55.60 -16.43 -13.09
N SER A 85 -55.75 -16.05 -11.83
CA SER A 85 -57.08 -15.79 -11.26
C SER A 85 -57.69 -14.56 -11.92
N TYR A 86 -58.93 -14.66 -12.36
CA TYR A 86 -59.73 -13.58 -12.93
C TYR A 86 -61.01 -13.45 -12.12
N GLN A 87 -61.32 -12.24 -11.65
CA GLN A 87 -62.56 -11.96 -10.95
C GLN A 87 -63.66 -11.68 -11.97
N LEU A 88 -64.73 -12.47 -11.92
CA LEU A 88 -65.93 -12.29 -12.74
C LEU A 88 -66.77 -11.12 -12.21
N ASP A 89 -67.68 -10.61 -13.04
CA ASP A 89 -68.54 -9.45 -12.70
C ASP A 89 -69.42 -9.70 -11.47
N ASP A 90 -69.66 -10.97 -11.11
CA ASP A 90 -70.41 -11.39 -9.92
C ASP A 90 -69.56 -11.47 -8.63
N GLY A 91 -68.26 -11.16 -8.73
CA GLY A 91 -67.31 -11.18 -7.63
C GLY A 91 -66.66 -12.55 -7.35
N SER A 92 -67.05 -13.62 -8.05
CA SER A 92 -66.42 -14.94 -7.97
C SER A 92 -65.11 -14.99 -8.77
N TYR A 93 -64.23 -15.96 -8.46
CA TYR A 93 -62.94 -16.12 -9.12
C TYR A 93 -62.91 -17.37 -10.00
N THR A 94 -62.39 -17.22 -11.21
CA THR A 94 -62.09 -18.33 -12.11
C THR A 94 -60.63 -18.29 -12.54
N PHE A 95 -60.09 -19.41 -13.00
CA PHE A 95 -58.72 -19.46 -13.52
C PHE A 95 -58.74 -19.42 -15.04
N VAL A 96 -58.16 -18.35 -15.59
CA VAL A 96 -58.03 -18.17 -17.04
C VAL A 96 -56.61 -18.55 -17.46
N ARG A 97 -56.51 -19.40 -18.48
CA ARG A 97 -55.23 -19.76 -19.07
C ARG A 97 -54.71 -18.57 -19.89
N ASN A 98 -53.56 -18.05 -19.52
CA ASN A 98 -52.84 -17.02 -20.24
C ASN A 98 -51.67 -17.63 -20.99
N ASN A 99 -51.57 -17.31 -22.28
CA ASN A 99 -50.46 -17.70 -23.13
C ASN A 99 -50.06 -16.47 -23.97
N TYR A 100 -49.07 -15.74 -23.50
CA TYR A 100 -48.61 -14.50 -24.13
C TYR A 100 -47.09 -14.42 -24.17
N MET A 101 -46.62 -13.64 -25.13
CA MET A 101 -45.25 -13.17 -25.22
C MET A 101 -45.20 -11.74 -24.71
N GLN A 102 -44.27 -11.44 -23.81
CA GLN A 102 -44.03 -10.08 -23.34
C GLN A 102 -42.60 -9.67 -23.63
N MET A 103 -42.44 -8.42 -24.05
CA MET A 103 -41.18 -7.73 -24.21
C MET A 103 -41.30 -6.41 -23.48
N ASN A 104 -40.34 -6.09 -22.63
CA ASN A 104 -40.33 -4.80 -21.96
C ASN A 104 -38.94 -4.17 -22.04
N GLY A 105 -38.91 -2.85 -22.19
CA GLY A 105 -37.70 -2.05 -22.14
C GLY A 105 -37.94 -0.80 -21.29
N GLU A 106 -36.99 -0.48 -20.42
CA GLU A 106 -37.00 0.68 -19.56
C GLU A 106 -35.64 1.38 -19.65
N LEU A 107 -35.67 2.68 -19.94
CA LEU A 107 -34.52 3.56 -19.79
C LEU A 107 -34.78 4.44 -18.57
N SER A 108 -33.86 4.43 -17.62
CA SER A 108 -33.95 5.20 -16.37
C SER A 108 -32.72 6.08 -16.20
N ILE A 109 -32.93 7.29 -15.69
CA ILE A 109 -31.89 8.22 -15.28
C ILE A 109 -32.10 8.50 -13.81
N SER A 110 -31.16 8.15 -12.94
CA SER A 110 -31.27 8.35 -11.49
C SER A 110 -30.15 9.23 -10.96
N GLN A 111 -30.51 10.26 -10.19
CA GLN A 111 -29.58 11.20 -9.58
C GLN A 111 -29.79 11.28 -8.07
N ASN A 112 -28.70 11.13 -7.34
CA ASN A 112 -28.63 11.34 -5.90
C ASN A 112 -28.68 12.83 -5.54
N ILE A 113 -29.57 13.22 -4.62
CA ILE A 113 -29.69 14.59 -4.11
C ILE A 113 -28.79 14.75 -2.89
N TRP A 114 -27.58 15.25 -3.11
CA TRP A 114 -26.53 15.40 -2.09
C TRP A 114 -26.91 16.17 -0.80
N PHE A 115 -27.85 17.13 -0.83
CA PHE A 115 -28.19 17.95 0.34
C PHE A 115 -29.22 17.28 1.26
N THR A 116 -30.14 16.48 0.71
CA THR A 116 -31.18 15.79 1.48
C THR A 116 -30.99 14.28 1.58
N GLY A 117 -30.14 13.68 0.75
CA GLY A 117 -29.95 12.22 0.69
C GLY A 117 -31.08 11.48 -0.04
N GLY A 118 -31.96 12.20 -0.74
CA GLY A 118 -32.99 11.61 -1.60
C GLY A 118 -32.46 11.23 -2.98
N THR A 119 -33.30 10.57 -3.77
CA THR A 119 -33.03 10.22 -5.16
C THR A 119 -34.13 10.78 -6.06
N LEU A 120 -33.71 11.34 -7.19
CA LEU A 120 -34.60 11.79 -8.26
C LEU A 120 -34.36 10.91 -9.48
N SER A 121 -35.40 10.24 -9.97
CA SER A 121 -35.33 9.33 -11.10
C SER A 121 -36.29 9.77 -12.20
N LEU A 122 -35.84 9.69 -13.44
CA LEU A 122 -36.61 9.94 -14.65
C LEU A 122 -36.59 8.67 -15.50
N ASN A 123 -37.74 8.04 -15.68
CA ASN A 123 -37.83 6.78 -16.39
C ASN A 123 -38.76 6.91 -17.60
N THR A 124 -38.42 6.19 -18.67
CA THR A 124 -39.29 5.92 -19.81
C THR A 124 -39.33 4.42 -20.02
N SER A 125 -40.51 3.85 -20.26
CA SER A 125 -40.65 2.42 -20.54
C SER A 125 -41.63 2.14 -21.67
N LEU A 126 -41.44 0.97 -22.27
CA LEU A 126 -42.33 0.40 -23.27
C LEU A 126 -42.50 -1.08 -22.95
N ASP A 127 -43.75 -1.47 -22.76
CA ASP A 127 -44.20 -2.84 -22.62
C ASP A 127 -44.97 -3.23 -23.89
N PHE A 128 -44.53 -4.31 -24.52
CA PHE A 128 -45.22 -4.98 -25.61
C PHE A 128 -45.71 -6.33 -25.14
N LEU A 129 -47.01 -6.55 -25.26
CA LEU A 129 -47.67 -7.81 -24.97
C LEU A 129 -48.31 -8.33 -26.25
N LYS A 130 -48.06 -9.60 -26.57
CA LYS A 130 -48.71 -10.33 -27.66
C LYS A 130 -49.38 -11.57 -27.13
N GLN A 131 -50.71 -11.61 -27.21
CA GLN A 131 -51.48 -12.79 -26.88
C GLN A 131 -51.29 -13.85 -27.98
N LEU A 132 -50.90 -15.07 -27.60
CA LEU A 132 -50.55 -16.15 -28.54
C LEU A 132 -51.69 -17.16 -28.75
N GLU A 133 -52.64 -17.24 -27.81
CA GLU A 133 -53.74 -18.21 -27.79
C GLU A 133 -55.09 -17.52 -27.54
N GLY A 134 -56.17 -18.01 -28.17
CA GLY A 134 -57.47 -17.34 -28.21
C GLY A 134 -57.52 -16.23 -29.26
N ASP A 135 -58.17 -15.12 -28.95
CA ASP A 135 -58.15 -13.91 -29.78
C ASP A 135 -56.78 -13.26 -29.72
N LYS A 136 -56.04 -13.35 -30.83
CA LYS A 136 -54.67 -12.84 -30.93
C LYS A 136 -54.71 -11.34 -31.10
N TYR A 137 -54.13 -10.62 -30.14
CA TYR A 137 -53.95 -9.18 -30.22
C TYR A 137 -52.56 -8.78 -29.73
N ASN A 138 -52.17 -7.59 -30.14
CA ASN A 138 -51.01 -6.90 -29.66
C ASN A 138 -51.50 -5.77 -28.74
N ARG A 139 -50.79 -5.56 -27.65
CA ARG A 139 -51.02 -4.44 -26.74
C ARG A 139 -49.70 -3.79 -26.42
N PHE A 140 -49.67 -2.48 -26.54
CA PHE A 140 -48.57 -1.65 -26.10
C PHE A 140 -49.02 -0.89 -24.84
N MET A 141 -48.13 -0.80 -23.89
CA MET A 141 -48.21 0.13 -22.78
C MET A 141 -46.92 0.94 -22.75
N SER A 142 -47.05 2.25 -22.79
CA SER A 142 -45.91 3.16 -22.75
C SER A 142 -45.98 4.01 -21.48
N ILE A 143 -44.81 4.29 -20.93
CA ILE A 143 -44.60 5.33 -19.93
C ILE A 143 -43.58 6.26 -20.55
N PRO A 144 -43.98 7.29 -21.32
CA PRO A 144 -43.03 8.15 -22.02
C PRO A 144 -42.14 8.94 -21.06
N ILE A 145 -42.72 9.38 -19.94
CA ILE A 145 -42.04 10.14 -18.89
C ILE A 145 -42.70 9.81 -17.56
N ALA A 146 -41.90 9.30 -16.61
CA ALA A 146 -42.25 9.24 -15.20
C ALA A 146 -41.11 9.82 -14.36
N LEU A 147 -41.43 10.85 -13.58
CA LEU A 147 -40.52 11.46 -12.61
C LEU A 147 -40.84 10.92 -11.22
N THR A 148 -39.85 10.32 -10.57
CA THR A 148 -39.97 9.74 -9.23
C THR A 148 -38.99 10.41 -8.28
N LEU A 149 -39.48 10.94 -7.17
CA LEU A 149 -38.71 11.46 -6.04
C LEU A 149 -38.86 10.50 -4.86
N ASN A 150 -37.75 9.98 -4.36
CA ASN A 150 -37.69 9.24 -3.10
C ASN A 150 -36.84 10.03 -2.11
N GLN A 151 -37.46 10.57 -1.08
CA GLN A 151 -36.82 11.46 -0.13
C GLN A 151 -36.93 10.92 1.30
N PRO A 152 -35.85 10.42 1.92
CA PRO A 152 -35.83 10.17 3.34
C PRO A 152 -35.94 11.52 4.09
N ILE A 153 -36.93 11.64 4.97
CA ILE A 153 -37.16 12.80 5.83
C ILE A 153 -36.71 12.41 7.25
N PHE A 154 -35.81 13.21 7.83
CA PHE A 154 -35.15 12.96 9.13
C PHE A 154 -34.23 11.72 9.20
N GLY A 155 -34.13 10.94 8.12
CA GLY A 155 -33.11 9.91 7.97
C GLY A 155 -31.70 10.50 7.89
N VAL A 156 -30.68 9.64 8.07
CA VAL A 156 -29.29 10.07 7.88
C VAL A 156 -29.01 10.33 6.40
N ASN A 157 -28.42 11.48 6.09
CA ASN A 157 -27.97 11.78 4.74
C ASN A 157 -26.59 11.12 4.50
N HIS A 158 -26.61 9.88 4.00
CA HIS A 158 -25.40 9.11 3.70
C HIS A 158 -24.47 9.84 2.73
N ILE A 159 -25.00 10.42 1.66
CA ILE A 159 -24.22 11.12 0.63
C ILE A 159 -23.47 12.32 1.21
N LYS A 160 -24.11 13.09 2.11
CA LYS A 160 -23.45 14.20 2.80
C LYS A 160 -22.26 13.74 3.66
N TRP A 161 -22.37 12.58 4.31
CA TRP A 161 -21.28 12.01 5.10
C TRP A 161 -20.17 11.44 4.21
N SER A 162 -20.51 10.68 3.16
CA SER A 162 -19.53 10.19 2.17
C SER A 162 -18.76 11.35 1.52
N ARG A 163 -19.42 12.47 1.20
CA ARG A 163 -18.74 13.70 0.71
C ARG A 163 -17.75 14.32 1.69
N ARG A 164 -17.85 14.03 2.98
CA ARG A 164 -16.90 14.49 4.01
C ARG A 164 -15.81 13.46 4.27
N ILE A 165 -16.12 12.17 4.16
CA ILE A 165 -15.23 11.06 4.53
C ILE A 165 -14.34 10.66 3.35
N GLU A 166 -14.90 10.45 2.16
CA GLU A 166 -14.17 9.90 1.01
C GLU A 166 -13.00 10.78 0.53
N PRO A 167 -13.07 12.12 0.51
CA PRO A 167 -11.90 12.96 0.21
C PRO A 167 -10.78 12.79 1.23
N VAL A 168 -11.12 12.73 2.53
CA VAL A 168 -10.13 12.55 3.61
C VAL A 168 -9.51 11.15 3.53
N ARG A 169 -10.30 10.13 3.19
CA ARG A 169 -9.80 8.77 2.97
C ARG A 169 -8.82 8.71 1.79
N TYR A 170 -9.11 9.44 0.71
CA TYR A 170 -8.19 9.51 -0.43
C TYR A 170 -6.90 10.27 -0.10
N GLU A 171 -6.98 11.38 0.64
CA GLU A 171 -5.79 12.09 1.15
C GLU A 171 -4.95 11.23 2.10
N GLU A 172 -5.60 10.46 2.99
CA GLU A 172 -4.95 9.49 3.88
C GLU A 172 -4.19 8.44 3.06
N ALA A 173 -4.80 7.88 2.01
CA ALA A 173 -4.16 6.89 1.15
C ALA A 173 -2.97 7.46 0.37
N LYS A 174 -3.03 8.71 -0.10
CA LYS A 174 -1.89 9.40 -0.71
C LYS A 174 -0.72 9.53 0.26
N ALA A 175 -0.98 10.01 1.47
CA ALA A 175 0.04 10.16 2.49
C ALA A 175 0.63 8.79 2.91
N ALA A 176 -0.22 7.77 3.04
CA ALA A 176 0.21 6.41 3.38
C ALA A 176 1.12 5.81 2.29
N PHE A 177 0.85 6.08 1.02
CA PHE A 177 1.72 5.67 -0.09
C PHE A 177 3.11 6.31 0.00
N LEU A 178 3.20 7.60 0.34
CA LEU A 178 4.47 8.28 0.51
C LEU A 178 5.25 7.72 1.71
N SER A 179 4.58 7.51 2.85
CA SER A 179 5.19 6.86 4.02
C SER A 179 5.71 5.47 3.67
N ALA A 180 4.91 4.65 2.97
CA ALA A 180 5.31 3.31 2.54
C ALA A 180 6.50 3.33 1.57
N THR A 181 6.61 4.34 0.70
CA THR A 181 7.75 4.51 -0.21
C THR A 181 9.05 4.83 0.55
N GLU A 182 8.95 5.57 1.66
CA GLU A 182 10.07 5.82 2.57
C GLU A 182 10.40 4.57 3.41
N GLU A 183 9.41 3.76 3.83
CA GLU A 183 9.64 2.46 4.49
C GLU A 183 10.34 1.44 3.57
N VAL A 184 10.02 1.45 2.27
CA VAL A 184 10.74 0.67 1.25
C VAL A 184 12.21 1.10 1.20
N ALA A 185 12.49 2.40 1.25
CA ALA A 185 13.85 2.91 1.30
C ALA A 185 14.58 2.47 2.58
N MET A 186 13.93 2.49 3.74
CA MET A 186 14.50 1.97 4.99
C MET A 186 14.85 0.48 4.91
N THR A 187 13.99 -0.31 4.28
CA THR A 187 14.25 -1.74 4.03
C THR A 187 15.46 -1.93 3.10
N ALA A 188 15.55 -1.11 2.05
CA ALA A 188 16.69 -1.08 1.13
C ALA A 188 17.99 -0.72 1.85
N ILE A 189 17.97 0.31 2.72
CA ILE A 189 19.08 0.73 3.57
C ILE A 189 19.56 -0.44 4.44
N ASN A 190 18.63 -1.16 5.10
CA ASN A 190 18.98 -2.32 5.91
C ASN A 190 19.70 -3.41 5.10
N HIS A 191 19.15 -3.82 3.95
CA HIS A 191 19.79 -4.83 3.10
C HIS A 191 21.16 -4.37 2.57
N PHE A 192 21.28 -3.09 2.17
CA PHE A 192 22.52 -2.50 1.71
C PHE A 192 23.61 -2.54 2.78
N PHE A 193 23.32 -2.08 3.99
CA PHE A 193 24.31 -2.05 5.08
C PHE A 193 24.62 -3.46 5.61
N ASN A 194 23.68 -4.40 5.58
CA ASN A 194 23.97 -5.80 5.88
C ASN A 194 24.94 -6.40 4.87
N LEU A 195 24.78 -6.10 3.57
CA LEU A 195 25.72 -6.53 2.55
C LEU A 195 27.11 -5.89 2.77
N LEU A 196 27.15 -4.57 2.96
CA LEU A 196 28.38 -3.82 3.21
C LEU A 196 29.14 -4.36 4.43
N MET A 197 28.45 -4.59 5.55
CA MET A 197 29.03 -5.13 6.78
C MET A 197 29.56 -6.56 6.59
N SER A 198 28.83 -7.41 5.87
CA SER A 198 29.28 -8.77 5.58
C SER A 198 30.50 -8.79 4.65
N LYS A 199 30.59 -7.86 3.71
CA LYS A 199 31.78 -7.69 2.84
C LYS A 199 32.99 -7.28 3.66
N GLU A 200 32.82 -6.32 4.56
CA GLU A 200 33.90 -5.89 5.46
C GLU A 200 34.33 -7.04 6.39
N SER A 201 33.39 -7.83 6.90
CA SER A 201 33.67 -9.01 7.72
C SER A 201 34.50 -10.05 6.96
N VAL A 202 34.22 -10.29 5.68
CA VAL A 202 35.04 -11.17 4.83
C VAL A 202 36.45 -10.60 4.64
N ASN A 203 36.60 -9.30 4.41
CA ASN A 203 37.91 -8.66 4.27
C ASN A 203 38.76 -8.83 5.55
N VAL A 204 38.16 -8.59 6.71
CA VAL A 204 38.79 -8.79 8.03
C VAL A 204 39.15 -10.25 8.26
N ALA A 205 38.24 -11.19 7.97
CA ALA A 205 38.47 -12.62 8.15
C ALA A 205 39.60 -13.14 7.24
N LYS A 206 39.69 -12.66 5.99
CA LYS A 206 40.80 -12.97 5.06
C LYS A 206 42.13 -12.48 5.61
N GLN A 207 42.18 -11.25 6.12
CA GLN A 207 43.40 -10.68 6.71
C GLN A 207 43.83 -11.47 7.96
N ASN A 208 42.88 -11.84 8.82
CA ASN A 208 43.14 -12.61 10.03
C ASN A 208 43.63 -14.04 9.73
N LEU A 209 43.06 -14.71 8.72
CA LEU A 209 43.54 -16.01 8.27
C LEU A 209 44.97 -15.92 7.73
N ALA A 210 45.27 -14.95 6.87
CA ALA A 210 46.63 -14.76 6.33
C ALA A 210 47.66 -14.52 7.45
N ASN A 211 47.29 -13.76 8.48
CA ASN A 211 48.12 -13.55 9.67
C ASN A 211 48.33 -14.86 10.47
N ALA A 212 47.25 -15.62 10.70
CA ALA A 212 47.31 -16.89 11.44
C ALA A 212 48.14 -17.95 10.70
N GLU A 213 48.04 -18.02 9.38
CA GLU A 213 48.85 -18.91 8.54
C GLU A 213 50.34 -18.60 8.63
N LYS A 214 50.71 -17.33 8.55
CA LYS A 214 52.11 -16.89 8.67
C LYS A 214 52.68 -17.18 10.05
N LEU A 215 51.89 -16.99 11.12
CA LEU A 215 52.30 -17.32 12.48
C LEU A 215 52.51 -18.83 12.67
N TYR A 216 51.62 -19.65 12.10
CA TYR A 216 51.76 -21.11 12.13
C TYR A 216 53.01 -21.59 11.37
N GLU A 217 53.30 -21.00 10.20
CA GLU A 217 54.52 -21.31 9.43
C GLU A 217 55.80 -21.01 10.22
N VAL A 218 55.85 -19.83 10.87
CA VAL A 218 56.98 -19.46 11.73
C VAL A 218 57.11 -20.42 12.94
N ALA A 219 55.99 -20.85 13.51
CA ALA A 219 55.98 -21.79 14.62
C ALA A 219 56.49 -23.18 14.22
N LEU A 220 56.12 -23.68 13.03
CA LEU A 220 56.64 -24.93 12.48
C LEU A 220 58.17 -24.90 12.38
N ALA A 221 58.74 -23.81 11.84
CA ALA A 221 60.18 -23.64 11.75
C ALA A 221 60.85 -23.62 13.14
N LYS A 222 60.28 -22.89 14.11
CA LYS A 222 60.81 -22.85 15.48
C LYS A 222 60.70 -24.20 16.20
N ARG A 223 59.66 -25.00 15.92
CA ARG A 223 59.50 -26.35 16.47
C ARG A 223 60.60 -27.28 15.97
N GLN A 224 60.92 -27.22 14.67
CA GLN A 224 62.03 -27.99 14.08
C GLN A 224 63.38 -27.64 14.71
N MET A 225 63.55 -26.39 15.16
CA MET A 225 64.74 -25.93 15.88
C MET A 225 64.69 -26.21 17.40
N GLY A 226 63.63 -26.85 17.91
CA GLY A 226 63.45 -27.15 19.33
C GLY A 226 63.12 -25.94 20.22
N GLN A 227 62.71 -24.81 19.63
CA GLN A 227 62.52 -23.53 20.33
C GLN A 227 61.09 -23.28 20.85
N ILE A 228 60.11 -24.11 20.47
CA ILE A 228 58.73 -24.04 20.99
C ILE A 228 58.21 -25.42 21.39
N SER A 229 57.24 -25.46 22.31
CA SER A 229 56.61 -26.71 22.71
C SER A 229 55.62 -27.22 21.66
N GLU A 230 55.25 -28.50 21.75
CA GLU A 230 54.19 -29.07 20.90
C GLU A 230 52.83 -28.45 21.20
N ASN A 231 52.58 -28.11 22.46
CA ASN A 231 51.35 -27.46 22.89
C ASN A 231 51.21 -26.07 22.26
N ASP A 232 52.29 -25.28 22.22
CA ASP A 232 52.30 -23.97 21.56
C ASP A 232 52.03 -24.07 20.05
N LEU A 233 52.58 -25.11 19.40
CA LEU A 233 52.32 -25.38 17.99
C LEU A 233 50.84 -25.74 17.76
N LEU A 234 50.28 -26.65 18.57
CA LEU A 234 48.87 -27.04 18.49
C LEU A 234 47.92 -25.86 18.72
N GLN A 235 48.27 -24.94 19.62
CA GLN A 235 47.48 -23.73 19.86
C GLN A 235 47.47 -22.81 18.62
N LEU A 236 48.59 -22.66 17.92
CA LEU A 236 48.66 -21.86 16.69
C LEU A 236 47.95 -22.56 15.52
N GLU A 237 48.00 -23.89 15.45
CA GLU A 237 47.22 -24.66 14.48
C GLU A 237 45.71 -24.47 14.70
N LEU A 238 45.26 -24.55 15.96
CA LEU A 238 43.87 -24.30 16.33
C LEU A 238 43.44 -22.87 15.96
N ASN A 239 44.28 -21.87 16.20
CA ASN A 239 43.99 -20.48 15.81
C ASN A 239 43.84 -20.32 14.30
N LYS A 240 44.69 -20.98 13.50
CA LYS A 240 44.54 -21.02 12.03
C LYS A 240 43.22 -21.67 11.62
N LEU A 241 42.87 -22.82 12.20
CA LEU A 241 41.61 -23.51 11.90
C LEU A 241 40.39 -22.65 12.27
N ASN A 242 40.43 -21.94 13.40
CA ASN A 242 39.37 -21.00 13.80
C ASN A 242 39.24 -19.81 12.84
N ALA A 243 40.35 -19.26 12.37
CA ALA A 243 40.35 -18.19 11.38
C ALA A 243 39.77 -18.66 10.03
N GLN A 244 40.09 -19.89 9.62
CA GLN A 244 39.52 -20.52 8.42
C GLN A 244 38.01 -20.74 8.55
N SER A 245 37.54 -21.20 9.71
CA SER A 245 36.09 -21.32 10.00
C SER A 245 35.40 -19.96 9.89
N THR A 246 35.96 -18.94 10.54
CA THR A 246 35.41 -17.57 10.53
C THR A 246 35.32 -16.99 9.12
N LEU A 247 36.33 -17.24 8.27
CA LEU A 247 36.28 -16.84 6.86
C LEU A 247 35.15 -17.54 6.12
N THR A 248 35.02 -18.85 6.29
CA THR A 248 33.98 -19.65 5.63
C THR A 248 32.58 -19.17 6.02
N ASP A 249 32.36 -18.88 7.32
CA ASP A 249 31.10 -18.35 7.84
C ASP A 249 30.80 -16.94 7.31
N SER A 250 31.83 -16.09 7.23
CA SER A 250 31.72 -14.73 6.68
C SER A 250 31.38 -14.75 5.19
N GLU A 251 32.00 -15.64 4.41
CA GLU A 251 31.70 -15.82 2.98
C GLU A 251 30.29 -16.34 2.74
N SER A 252 29.81 -17.26 3.59
CA SER A 252 28.41 -17.71 3.56
C SER A 252 27.44 -16.58 3.87
N SER A 253 27.73 -15.77 4.90
CA SER A 253 26.92 -14.61 5.31
C SER A 253 26.86 -13.55 4.21
N LEU A 254 28.00 -13.27 3.55
CA LEU A 254 28.06 -12.37 2.40
C LEU A 254 27.15 -12.83 1.26
N LYS A 255 27.20 -14.13 0.91
CA LYS A 255 26.32 -14.70 -0.13
C LYS A 255 24.84 -14.60 0.24
N ASN A 256 24.48 -14.82 1.51
CA ASN A 256 23.11 -14.68 1.99
C ASN A 256 22.62 -13.22 1.87
N ASN A 257 23.39 -12.27 2.38
CA ASN A 257 23.02 -10.85 2.29
C ASN A 257 22.98 -10.34 0.85
N MET A 258 23.84 -10.86 -0.03
CA MET A 258 23.82 -10.60 -1.46
C MET A 258 22.53 -11.10 -2.10
N PHE A 259 22.13 -12.34 -1.80
CA PHE A 259 20.85 -12.90 -2.27
C PHE A 259 19.66 -12.07 -1.78
N GLN A 260 19.63 -11.69 -0.50
CA GLN A 260 18.55 -10.87 0.06
C GLN A 260 18.42 -9.52 -0.64
N LEU A 261 19.53 -8.82 -0.86
CA LEU A 261 19.50 -7.53 -1.54
C LEU A 261 19.05 -7.67 -3.00
N ARG A 262 19.61 -8.63 -3.75
CA ARG A 262 19.24 -8.85 -5.16
C ARG A 262 17.77 -9.24 -5.32
N SER A 263 17.28 -10.14 -4.45
CA SER A 263 15.88 -10.55 -4.42
C SER A 263 14.95 -9.36 -4.15
N PHE A 264 15.32 -8.50 -3.18
CA PHE A 264 14.54 -7.31 -2.86
C PHE A 264 14.53 -6.27 -4.00
N LEU A 265 15.65 -6.14 -4.72
CA LEU A 265 15.80 -5.25 -5.87
C LEU A 265 15.32 -5.87 -7.19
N ALA A 266 14.85 -7.12 -7.20
CA ALA A 266 14.49 -7.87 -8.40
C ALA A 266 15.61 -7.93 -9.48
N LEU A 267 16.86 -8.02 -9.04
CA LEU A 267 18.03 -8.15 -9.92
C LEU A 267 18.30 -9.64 -10.26
N ASP A 268 19.06 -9.86 -11.35
CA ASP A 268 19.41 -11.20 -11.79
C ASP A 268 20.34 -11.93 -10.79
N GLU A 269 20.24 -13.25 -10.71
CA GLU A 269 21.04 -14.08 -9.80
C GLU A 269 22.54 -14.07 -10.12
N SER A 270 22.93 -13.65 -11.33
CA SER A 270 24.32 -13.56 -11.77
C SER A 270 25.01 -12.22 -11.50
N GLU A 271 24.28 -11.19 -11.06
CA GLU A 271 24.89 -9.92 -10.66
C GLU A 271 25.61 -10.06 -9.31
N ASP A 272 26.88 -9.66 -9.27
CA ASP A 272 27.70 -9.57 -8.05
C ASP A 272 27.82 -8.09 -7.66
N LEU A 273 27.13 -7.71 -6.58
CA LEU A 273 27.02 -6.31 -6.15
C LEU A 273 28.16 -5.94 -5.19
N GLU A 274 28.91 -4.89 -5.52
CA GLU A 274 29.96 -4.34 -4.67
C GLU A 274 29.43 -3.05 -4.01
N PRO A 275 28.99 -3.10 -2.72
CA PRO A 275 28.40 -1.93 -2.06
C PRO A 275 29.47 -0.86 -1.79
N VAL A 276 29.21 0.36 -2.26
CA VAL A 276 30.10 1.50 -2.06
C VAL A 276 29.72 2.24 -0.79
N LEU A 277 30.66 2.37 0.14
CA LEU A 277 30.46 3.14 1.38
C LEU A 277 29.97 4.57 1.04
N PRO A 278 28.84 5.03 1.62
CA PRO A 278 28.38 6.41 1.44
C PRO A 278 29.41 7.42 1.96
N GLY A 279 29.77 8.41 1.14
CA GLY A 279 30.85 9.34 1.44
C GLY A 279 30.46 10.59 2.24
N THR A 280 29.20 11.03 2.15
CA THR A 280 28.70 12.22 2.85
C THR A 280 27.29 11.99 3.37
N VAL A 281 26.99 12.54 4.54
CA VAL A 281 25.64 12.57 5.12
C VAL A 281 25.11 14.01 5.13
N PRO A 282 23.79 14.23 4.98
CA PRO A 282 23.19 15.54 5.16
C PRO A 282 23.54 16.20 6.50
N GLU A 283 23.85 17.50 6.51
CA GLU A 283 24.14 18.24 7.74
C GLU A 283 22.92 18.97 8.28
N VAL A 284 21.87 18.20 8.61
CA VAL A 284 20.59 18.74 9.05
C VAL A 284 20.45 18.63 10.57
N MET A 285 19.89 19.66 11.20
CA MET A 285 19.39 19.62 12.57
C MET A 285 17.88 19.84 12.54
N VAL A 286 17.13 18.98 13.22
CA VAL A 286 15.66 19.02 13.20
C VAL A 286 15.14 19.41 14.57
N HIS A 287 14.28 20.43 14.62
CA HIS A 287 13.54 20.78 15.83
C HIS A 287 12.24 19.98 15.92
N TYR A 288 11.90 19.54 17.12
CA TYR A 288 10.69 18.73 17.36
C TYR A 288 9.41 19.44 16.91
N ASP A 289 9.27 20.73 17.23
CA ASP A 289 8.07 21.50 16.89
C ASP A 289 7.87 21.58 15.37
N ASP A 290 8.95 21.84 14.62
CA ASP A 290 8.92 21.86 13.16
C ASP A 290 8.54 20.48 12.59
N ALA A 291 9.14 19.40 13.13
CA ALA A 291 8.82 18.04 12.70
C ALA A 291 7.37 17.66 13.00
N LEU A 292 6.85 18.05 14.16
CA LEU A 292 5.46 17.82 14.55
C LEU A 292 4.49 18.55 13.63
N ASP A 293 4.76 19.82 13.32
CA ASP A 293 3.93 20.61 12.41
C ASP A 293 3.87 19.99 11.01
N LYS A 294 5.03 19.57 10.46
CA LYS A 294 5.08 18.86 9.17
C LYS A 294 4.31 17.54 9.23
N ALA A 295 4.56 16.74 10.26
CA ALA A 295 3.86 15.47 10.46
C ALA A 295 2.34 15.64 10.57
N LEU A 296 1.84 16.59 11.36
CA LEU A 296 0.40 16.82 11.49
C LEU A 296 -0.24 17.35 10.21
N SER A 297 0.50 18.11 9.39
CA SER A 297 0.01 18.64 8.12
C SER A 297 -0.09 17.58 7.01
N ASN A 298 0.90 16.69 6.93
CA ASN A 298 1.08 15.81 5.77
C ASN A 298 0.80 14.33 6.08
N ASN A 299 1.10 13.84 7.28
CA ASN A 299 1.11 12.41 7.59
C ASN A 299 -0.29 11.78 7.48
N SER A 300 -0.32 10.54 6.99
CA SER A 300 -1.49 9.68 6.96
C SER A 300 -2.19 9.55 8.32
N PHE A 301 -1.44 9.54 9.42
CA PHE A 301 -1.95 9.49 10.78
C PHE A 301 -2.95 10.63 11.06
N ALA A 302 -2.59 11.88 10.77
CA ALA A 302 -3.48 13.03 11.02
C ALA A 302 -4.78 12.93 10.19
N LYS A 303 -4.67 12.46 8.94
CA LYS A 303 -5.83 12.21 8.06
C LYS A 303 -6.70 11.06 8.58
N ASN A 304 -6.08 9.98 9.06
CA ASN A 304 -6.74 8.83 9.69
C ASN A 304 -7.53 9.21 10.94
N ILE A 305 -6.93 10.03 11.83
CA ILE A 305 -7.62 10.57 13.00
C ILE A 305 -8.89 11.30 12.58
N ARG A 306 -8.78 12.20 11.59
CA ARG A 306 -9.92 12.96 11.09
C ARG A 306 -11.00 12.08 10.47
N ARG A 307 -10.61 11.09 9.66
CA ARG A 307 -11.53 10.13 9.04
C ARG A 307 -12.29 9.32 10.09
N ARG A 308 -11.59 8.75 11.08
CA ARG A 308 -12.20 7.95 12.15
C ARG A 308 -13.15 8.76 13.03
N GLN A 309 -12.87 10.04 13.29
CA GLN A 309 -13.81 10.95 13.94
C GLN A 309 -15.09 11.12 13.12
N LEU A 310 -14.95 11.39 11.81
CA LEU A 310 -16.10 11.56 10.91
C LEU A 310 -16.94 10.28 10.79
N GLU A 311 -16.31 9.10 10.75
CA GLU A 311 -16.99 7.81 10.72
C GLU A 311 -17.74 7.52 12.03
N ALA A 312 -17.13 7.82 13.19
CA ALA A 312 -17.79 7.66 14.48
C ALA A 312 -18.98 8.62 14.64
N ASP A 313 -18.84 9.87 14.21
CA ASP A 313 -19.96 10.83 14.16
C ASP A 313 -21.06 10.40 13.19
N TYR A 314 -20.69 9.83 12.04
CA TYR A 314 -21.63 9.27 11.08
C TYR A 314 -22.45 8.12 11.68
N GLU A 315 -21.82 7.20 12.41
CA GLU A 315 -22.55 6.09 13.06
C GLU A 315 -23.52 6.58 14.14
N VAL A 316 -23.16 7.62 14.90
CA VAL A 316 -24.09 8.30 15.82
C VAL A 316 -25.26 8.94 15.05
N ALA A 317 -24.98 9.65 13.96
CA ALA A 317 -26.00 10.26 13.13
C ALA A 317 -26.94 9.22 12.50
N ARG A 318 -26.40 8.09 12.05
CA ARG A 318 -27.14 6.95 11.52
C ARG A 318 -28.05 6.32 12.57
N ALA A 319 -27.54 6.05 13.78
CA ALA A 319 -28.34 5.54 14.88
C ALA A 319 -29.48 6.50 15.27
N LYS A 320 -29.21 7.81 15.29
CA LYS A 320 -30.22 8.85 15.56
C LYS A 320 -31.26 8.94 14.44
N GLY A 321 -30.85 8.86 13.17
CA GLY A 321 -31.77 8.82 12.03
C GLY A 321 -32.70 7.60 12.07
N ASN A 322 -32.18 6.44 12.50
CA ASN A 322 -32.98 5.21 12.61
C ASN A 322 -34.07 5.26 13.69
N LEU A 323 -34.10 6.29 14.55
CA LEU A 323 -35.20 6.50 15.51
C LEU A 323 -36.54 6.75 14.81
N ARG A 324 -36.51 7.39 13.64
CA ARG A 324 -37.70 7.80 12.90
C ARG A 324 -37.42 7.65 11.41
N GLN A 325 -38.10 6.72 10.75
CA GLN A 325 -37.99 6.56 9.31
C GLN A 325 -39.24 7.14 8.66
N ILE A 326 -39.11 8.34 8.09
CA ILE A 326 -40.13 8.95 7.25
C ILE A 326 -39.55 9.01 5.84
N THR A 327 -40.31 8.58 4.85
CA THR A 327 -39.91 8.60 3.44
C THR A 327 -41.05 9.23 2.64
N LEU A 328 -40.76 10.34 1.98
CA LEU A 328 -41.67 10.92 1.00
C LEU A 328 -41.39 10.24 -0.35
N PHE A 329 -42.43 9.64 -0.92
CA PHE A 329 -42.42 9.09 -2.27
C PHE A 329 -43.38 9.91 -3.13
N ALA A 330 -42.88 10.47 -4.22
CA ALA A 330 -43.72 11.17 -5.17
C ALA A 330 -43.37 10.72 -6.58
N GLN A 331 -44.36 10.25 -7.33
CA GLN A 331 -44.23 9.86 -8.72
C GLN A 331 -45.28 10.60 -9.54
N VAL A 332 -44.81 11.29 -10.58
CA VAL A 332 -45.68 12.00 -11.52
C VAL A 332 -45.26 11.59 -12.92
N GLY A 333 -46.20 11.13 -13.73
CA GLY A 333 -45.92 10.72 -15.09
C GLY A 333 -47.15 10.57 -15.95
N TYR A 334 -46.91 10.09 -17.16
CA TYR A 334 -47.94 9.75 -18.11
C TYR A 334 -47.86 8.28 -18.48
N THR A 335 -49.00 7.67 -18.73
CA THR A 335 -49.10 6.28 -19.19
C THR A 335 -50.04 6.22 -20.38
N GLY A 336 -49.67 5.51 -21.43
CA GLY A 336 -50.53 5.27 -22.59
C GLY A 336 -50.70 3.77 -22.81
N THR A 337 -51.89 3.35 -23.24
CA THR A 337 -52.12 1.97 -23.68
C THR A 337 -52.91 1.96 -24.96
N ALA A 338 -52.45 1.19 -25.95
CA ALA A 338 -53.10 1.06 -27.24
C ALA A 338 -52.69 -0.25 -27.93
N ASP A 339 -53.43 -0.64 -28.96
CA ASP A 339 -53.14 -1.87 -29.72
C ASP A 339 -52.00 -1.68 -30.74
N ASN A 340 -51.59 -0.43 -30.97
CA ASN A 340 -50.52 -0.01 -31.85
C ASN A 340 -49.56 0.95 -31.14
N PHE A 341 -48.30 0.92 -31.59
CA PHE A 341 -47.19 1.65 -30.98
C PHE A 341 -47.44 3.17 -30.96
N ASP A 342 -47.80 3.76 -32.10
CA ASP A 342 -47.95 5.22 -32.21
C ASP A 342 -49.04 5.76 -31.27
N MET A 343 -50.19 5.07 -31.18
CA MET A 343 -51.27 5.52 -30.29
C MET A 343 -50.94 5.31 -28.81
N ALA A 344 -50.04 4.39 -28.47
CA ALA A 344 -49.57 4.24 -27.10
C ALA A 344 -48.77 5.47 -26.62
N TYR A 345 -48.18 6.26 -27.54
CA TYR A 345 -47.47 7.50 -27.23
C TYR A 345 -48.30 8.77 -27.45
N SER A 346 -49.41 8.71 -28.20
CA SER A 346 -50.30 9.86 -28.41
C SER A 346 -51.52 9.88 -27.49
N GLY A 347 -52.03 8.71 -27.07
CA GLY A 347 -53.20 8.55 -26.18
C GLY A 347 -52.84 8.54 -24.70
N LEU A 348 -52.02 9.50 -24.27
CA LEU A 348 -51.48 9.53 -22.90
C LEU A 348 -52.57 9.88 -21.88
N LYS A 349 -52.58 9.14 -20.78
CA LYS A 349 -53.34 9.41 -19.57
C LYS A 349 -52.39 9.83 -18.46
N ASP A 350 -52.81 10.80 -17.66
CA ASP A 350 -52.09 11.21 -16.47
C ASP A 350 -52.06 10.08 -15.43
N ASN A 351 -50.91 9.89 -14.80
CA ASN A 351 -50.75 9.00 -13.67
C ASN A 351 -49.91 9.70 -12.60
N GLN A 352 -50.55 10.07 -11.50
CA GLN A 352 -49.93 10.80 -10.40
C GLN A 352 -50.13 10.00 -9.12
N ILE A 353 -49.02 9.66 -8.46
CA ILE A 353 -48.98 8.90 -7.22
C ILE A 353 -48.11 9.69 -6.25
N VAL A 354 -48.73 10.35 -5.26
CA VAL A 354 -47.99 11.03 -4.19
C VAL A 354 -48.29 10.30 -2.89
N GLU A 355 -47.28 9.66 -2.32
CA GLU A 355 -47.38 8.83 -1.13
C GLU A 355 -46.38 9.27 -0.06
N VAL A 356 -46.89 9.61 1.12
CA VAL A 356 -46.02 9.84 2.28
C VAL A 356 -45.98 8.57 3.11
N GLY A 357 -44.88 7.83 3.03
CA GLY A 357 -44.63 6.66 3.85
C GLY A 357 -44.00 7.05 5.19
N PHE A 358 -44.64 6.72 6.31
CA PHE A 358 -44.02 6.85 7.62
C PHE A 358 -43.97 5.48 8.31
N LYS A 359 -42.79 5.13 8.81
CA LYS A 359 -42.58 3.94 9.63
C LYS A 359 -42.11 4.40 11.00
N ILE A 360 -43.08 4.68 11.87
CA ILE A 360 -42.82 5.08 13.24
C ILE A 360 -43.02 3.86 14.15
N PRO A 361 -41.94 3.33 14.74
CA PRO A 361 -42.06 2.27 15.72
C PRO A 361 -42.65 2.83 17.02
N ILE A 362 -43.80 2.31 17.44
CA ILE A 362 -44.49 2.80 18.64
C ILE A 362 -43.87 2.19 19.90
N LEU A 363 -43.56 0.89 19.88
CA LEU A 363 -42.97 0.16 20.99
C LEU A 363 -41.86 -0.75 20.48
N ASP A 364 -40.63 -0.52 20.96
CA ASP A 364 -39.46 -1.34 20.67
C ASP A 364 -38.67 -1.71 21.93
N TRP A 365 -39.29 -1.52 23.10
CA TRP A 365 -38.70 -1.76 24.41
C TRP A 365 -37.36 -1.04 24.64
N GLY A 366 -37.18 0.12 24.00
CA GLY A 366 -35.96 0.91 24.13
C GLY A 366 -34.81 0.47 23.22
N LYS A 367 -35.03 -0.51 22.33
CA LYS A 367 -34.00 -1.04 21.42
C LYS A 367 -33.25 0.06 20.66
N ARG A 368 -33.96 0.98 19.99
CA ARG A 368 -33.29 2.03 19.20
C ARG A 368 -32.62 3.09 20.06
N ARG A 369 -33.21 3.42 21.22
CA ARG A 369 -32.56 4.31 22.19
C ARG A 369 -31.26 3.70 22.72
N GLY A 370 -31.27 2.40 22.99
CA GLY A 370 -30.09 1.61 23.33
C GLY A 370 -29.04 1.65 22.22
N GLN A 371 -29.43 1.46 20.95
CA GLN A 371 -28.51 1.56 19.81
C GLN A 371 -27.87 2.95 19.68
N VAL A 372 -28.61 4.03 19.92
CA VAL A 372 -28.05 5.39 19.95
C VAL A 372 -27.03 5.52 21.09
N LYS A 373 -27.34 5.02 22.28
CA LYS A 373 -26.42 5.06 23.42
C LYS A 373 -25.15 4.23 23.19
N VAL A 374 -25.27 3.08 22.54
CA VAL A 374 -24.13 2.27 22.10
C VAL A 374 -23.29 3.04 21.09
N ALA A 375 -23.90 3.69 20.09
CA ALA A 375 -23.16 4.50 19.13
C ALA A 375 -22.46 5.70 19.78
N GLU A 376 -23.12 6.40 20.72
CA GLU A 376 -22.53 7.51 21.48
C GLU A 376 -21.34 7.05 22.33
N SER A 377 -21.47 5.91 23.03
CA SER A 377 -20.39 5.32 23.81
C SER A 377 -19.22 4.83 22.93
N ASN A 378 -19.52 4.21 21.78
CA ASN A 378 -18.49 3.81 20.82
C ASN A 378 -17.73 5.02 20.26
N ARG A 379 -18.42 6.14 20.00
CA ARG A 379 -17.75 7.38 19.60
C ARG A 379 -16.81 7.89 20.69
N GLU A 380 -17.23 7.89 21.95
CA GLU A 380 -16.37 8.29 23.08
C GLU A 380 -15.14 7.36 23.22
N VAL A 381 -15.33 6.05 23.03
CA VAL A 381 -14.21 5.09 22.98
C VAL A 381 -13.25 5.43 21.85
N VAL A 382 -13.76 5.74 20.65
CA VAL A 382 -12.93 6.17 19.52
C VAL A 382 -12.20 7.46 19.87
N GLU A 383 -12.87 8.49 20.38
CA GLU A 383 -12.24 9.76 20.78
C GLU A 383 -11.10 9.57 21.80
N ASN A 384 -11.32 8.74 22.83
CA ASN A 384 -10.29 8.46 23.84
C ASN A 384 -9.11 7.68 23.26
N ARG A 385 -9.35 6.70 22.37
CA ARG A 385 -8.28 5.98 21.66
C ARG A 385 -7.48 6.92 20.77
N LEU A 386 -8.13 7.77 20.00
CA LEU A 386 -7.46 8.75 19.13
C LEU A 386 -6.60 9.73 19.95
N ARG A 387 -7.05 10.13 21.15
CA ARG A 387 -6.25 10.92 22.10
C ARG A 387 -4.98 10.20 22.52
N GLN A 388 -5.09 8.94 22.94
CA GLN A 388 -3.94 8.12 23.33
C GLN A 388 -2.98 7.94 22.15
N GLU A 389 -3.50 7.56 20.98
CA GLU A 389 -2.71 7.38 19.76
C GLU A 389 -1.97 8.68 19.38
N THR A 390 -2.58 9.86 19.58
CA THR A 390 -1.94 11.16 19.33
C THR A 390 -0.81 11.43 20.34
N MET A 391 -1.02 11.11 21.62
CA MET A 391 0.03 11.25 22.64
C MET A 391 1.22 10.34 22.32
N ASP A 392 0.95 9.08 21.97
CA ASP A 392 1.97 8.10 21.60
C ASP A 392 2.73 8.54 20.33
N PHE A 393 2.01 9.06 19.33
CA PHE A 393 2.61 9.62 18.12
C PHE A 393 3.57 10.76 18.42
N ASN A 394 3.12 11.74 19.21
CA ASN A 394 3.93 12.89 19.60
C ASN A 394 5.18 12.47 20.38
N GLN A 395 5.04 11.54 21.33
CA GLN A 395 6.17 11.00 22.10
C GLN A 395 7.17 10.24 21.21
N ASN A 396 6.69 9.39 20.31
CA ASN A 396 7.54 8.64 19.40
C ASN A 396 8.30 9.56 18.43
N LEU A 397 7.63 10.60 17.92
CA LEU A 397 8.26 11.61 17.07
C LEU A 397 9.33 12.39 17.84
N PHE A 398 9.06 12.79 19.09
CA PHE A 398 10.05 13.44 19.93
C PHE A 398 11.31 12.58 20.11
N ILE A 399 11.13 11.30 20.47
CA ILE A 399 12.24 10.35 20.63
C ILE A 399 13.01 10.16 19.31
N LEU A 400 12.31 10.11 18.18
CA LEU A 400 12.93 9.97 16.86
C LEU A 400 13.80 11.18 16.51
N VAL A 401 13.28 12.40 16.72
CA VAL A 401 14.04 13.64 16.48
C VAL A 401 15.28 13.71 17.36
N GLU A 402 15.15 13.39 18.66
CA GLU A 402 16.28 13.33 19.57
C GLU A 402 17.32 12.28 19.15
N ARG A 403 16.89 11.09 18.75
CA ARG A 403 17.80 10.05 18.23
C ARG A 403 18.52 10.50 16.98
N PHE A 404 17.81 11.07 16.01
CA PHE A 404 18.40 11.56 14.76
C PHE A 404 19.47 12.64 15.02
N ASN A 405 19.14 13.64 15.85
CA ASN A 405 20.08 14.72 16.18
C ASN A 405 21.31 14.19 16.94
N ASN A 406 21.14 13.26 17.88
CA ASN A 406 22.25 12.64 18.60
C ASN A 406 23.10 11.71 17.70
N GLN A 407 22.46 11.03 16.75
CA GLN A 407 23.11 10.10 15.83
C GLN A 407 24.18 10.79 14.98
N ARG A 408 23.97 12.06 14.63
CA ARG A 408 24.99 12.88 13.95
C ARG A 408 26.28 12.99 14.78
N ALA A 409 26.16 13.24 16.07
CA ALA A 409 27.32 13.35 16.95
C ALA A 409 28.04 12.00 17.11
N GLN A 410 27.27 10.91 17.23
CA GLN A 410 27.84 9.54 17.30
C GLN A 410 28.58 9.16 16.02
N LEU A 411 28.02 9.45 14.86
CA LEU A 411 28.66 9.20 13.57
C LEU A 411 30.00 9.95 13.45
N ASN A 412 30.04 11.23 13.83
CA ASN A 412 31.28 12.01 13.82
C ASN A 412 32.36 11.43 14.75
N ILE A 413 31.97 10.96 15.95
CA ILE A 413 32.88 10.31 16.89
C ILE A 413 33.41 8.99 16.31
N ALA A 414 32.53 8.19 15.69
CA ALA A 414 32.89 6.91 15.11
C ALA A 414 33.83 7.06 13.89
N ASP A 415 33.58 8.05 13.02
CA ASP A 415 34.48 8.38 11.90
C ASP A 415 35.88 8.77 12.39
N MET A 416 35.96 9.68 13.37
CA MET A 416 37.24 10.07 13.97
C MET A 416 37.95 8.88 14.64
N ALA A 417 37.21 8.00 15.32
CA ALA A 417 37.75 6.80 15.95
C ALA A 417 38.31 5.81 14.90
N ASP A 418 37.59 5.57 13.79
CA ASP A 418 38.04 4.73 12.67
C ASP A 418 39.35 5.27 12.07
N GLN A 419 39.40 6.57 11.78
CA GLN A 419 40.60 7.22 11.23
C GLN A 419 41.81 7.11 12.19
N ILE A 420 41.60 7.32 13.49
CA ILE A 420 42.65 7.17 14.50
C ILE A 420 43.11 5.71 14.60
N ALA A 421 42.18 4.75 14.64
CA ALA A 421 42.50 3.34 14.75
C ALA A 421 43.26 2.82 13.51
N GLN A 422 42.87 3.25 12.31
CA GLN A 422 43.59 2.96 11.07
C GLN A 422 45.00 3.52 11.08
N LYS A 423 45.18 4.77 11.51
CA LYS A 423 46.51 5.39 11.61
C LYS A 423 47.39 4.70 12.66
N ARG A 424 46.82 4.34 13.81
CA ARG A 424 47.50 3.59 14.88
C ARG A 424 47.96 2.23 14.37
N TYR A 425 47.08 1.49 13.69
CA TYR A 425 47.43 0.21 13.10
C TYR A 425 48.57 0.33 12.09
N ASN A 426 48.49 1.26 11.13
CA ASN A 426 49.54 1.47 10.14
C ASN A 426 50.90 1.80 10.80
N THR A 427 50.89 2.67 11.82
CA THR A 427 52.10 3.03 12.58
C THR A 427 52.66 1.82 13.34
N ASN A 428 51.79 1.00 13.93
CA ASN A 428 52.18 -0.22 14.63
C ASN A 428 52.77 -1.27 13.69
N VAL A 429 52.22 -1.42 12.47
CA VAL A 429 52.81 -2.29 11.44
C VAL A 429 54.24 -1.85 11.11
N GLU A 430 54.47 -0.57 10.85
CA GLU A 430 55.83 -0.04 10.59
C GLU A 430 56.78 -0.27 11.77
N THR A 431 56.29 -0.05 13.00
CA THR A 431 57.10 -0.19 14.21
C THR A 431 57.39 -1.65 14.57
N PHE A 432 56.49 -2.58 14.21
CA PHE A 432 56.69 -4.02 14.35
C PHE A 432 57.78 -4.51 13.40
N MET A 433 57.81 -4.00 12.16
CA MET A 433 58.80 -4.37 11.15
C MET A 433 60.25 -3.99 11.55
N ILE A 434 60.42 -2.98 12.41
CA ILE A 434 61.72 -2.60 12.98
C ILE A 434 61.97 -3.21 14.37
N GLY A 435 61.13 -4.15 14.82
CA GLY A 435 61.30 -4.93 16.05
C GLY A 435 61.02 -4.18 17.35
N LYS A 436 60.30 -3.06 17.31
CA LYS A 436 60.09 -2.17 18.47
C LYS A 436 58.73 -2.30 19.17
N ILE A 437 57.80 -3.11 18.65
CA ILE A 437 56.55 -3.47 19.35
C ILE A 437 56.35 -4.99 19.39
N SER A 438 55.55 -5.46 20.35
CA SER A 438 55.23 -6.88 20.47
C SER A 438 54.16 -7.32 19.47
N THR A 439 54.06 -8.62 19.22
CA THR A 439 52.95 -9.23 18.47
C THR A 439 51.60 -9.00 19.14
N LEU A 440 51.58 -8.89 20.48
CA LEU A 440 50.39 -8.58 21.25
C LEU A 440 49.87 -7.17 20.95
N ASP A 441 50.76 -6.18 20.92
CA ASP A 441 50.40 -4.78 20.61
C ASP A 441 49.91 -4.61 19.17
N LEU A 442 50.50 -5.36 18.23
CA LEU A 442 50.06 -5.38 16.85
C LEU A 442 48.66 -6.00 16.72
N ASN A 443 48.40 -7.13 17.39
CA ASN A 443 47.10 -7.78 17.41
C ASN A 443 46.02 -6.91 18.08
N ASP A 444 46.33 -6.24 19.20
CA ASP A 444 45.43 -5.26 19.83
C ASP A 444 45.05 -4.13 18.86
N SER A 445 46.06 -3.57 18.17
CA SER A 445 45.80 -2.50 17.20
C SER A 445 44.99 -2.94 15.99
N GLN A 446 45.17 -4.18 15.51
CA GLN A 446 44.33 -4.77 14.46
C GLN A 446 42.89 -4.93 14.95
N ALA A 447 42.69 -5.54 16.12
CA ALA A 447 41.36 -5.78 16.68
C ALA A 447 40.60 -4.45 16.89
N LYS A 448 41.28 -3.41 17.40
CA LYS A 448 40.68 -2.09 17.60
C LYS A 448 40.35 -1.38 16.28
N LYS A 449 41.18 -1.55 15.25
CA LYS A 449 40.90 -1.06 13.88
C LYS A 449 39.64 -1.72 13.32
N ASP A 450 39.55 -3.03 13.41
CA ASP A 450 38.40 -3.80 12.87
C ASP A 450 37.11 -3.55 13.67
N GLU A 451 37.19 -3.30 14.97
CA GLU A 451 36.06 -2.85 15.81
C GLU A 451 35.60 -1.44 15.41
N SER A 452 36.52 -0.46 15.37
CA SER A 452 36.19 0.93 15.05
C SER A 452 35.58 1.07 13.65
N ARG A 453 36.04 0.26 12.69
CA ARG A 453 35.50 0.23 11.34
C ARG A 453 34.05 -0.26 11.29
N ARG A 454 33.73 -1.33 12.03
CA ARG A 454 32.37 -1.86 12.14
C ARG A 454 31.45 -0.86 12.85
N ASP A 455 31.93 -0.22 13.92
CA ASP A 455 31.18 0.79 14.64
C ASP A 455 30.84 1.97 13.72
N TYR A 456 31.81 2.47 12.95
CA TYR A 456 31.56 3.53 11.96
C TYR A 456 30.48 3.16 10.93
N ILE A 457 30.54 1.95 10.36
CA ILE A 457 29.50 1.48 9.41
C ILE A 457 28.12 1.37 10.08
N ASN A 458 28.07 0.93 11.35
CA ASN A 458 26.82 0.85 12.12
C ASN A 458 26.23 2.24 12.41
N GLU A 459 27.05 3.20 12.86
CA GLU A 459 26.59 4.57 13.10
C GLU A 459 26.12 5.25 11.80
N LEU A 460 26.75 4.92 10.67
CA LEU A 460 26.33 5.41 9.35
C LEU A 460 25.00 4.79 8.92
N PHE A 461 24.79 3.49 9.18
CA PHE A 461 23.50 2.83 8.99
C PHE A 461 22.40 3.51 9.80
N TYR A 462 22.61 3.70 11.11
CA TYR A 462 21.60 4.31 11.98
C TYR A 462 21.27 5.74 11.56
N TYR A 463 22.27 6.51 11.11
CA TYR A 463 22.04 7.84 10.57
C TYR A 463 21.05 7.82 9.40
N TRP A 464 21.34 7.01 8.37
CA TRP A 464 20.46 6.92 7.19
C TRP A 464 19.10 6.34 7.53
N TYR A 465 19.06 5.36 8.42
CA TYR A 465 17.80 4.76 8.88
C TYR A 465 16.91 5.78 9.58
N TYR A 466 17.44 6.55 10.54
CA TYR A 466 16.68 7.59 11.23
C TYR A 466 16.29 8.76 10.33
N TYR A 467 17.15 9.14 9.39
CA TYR A 467 16.83 10.17 8.40
C TYR A 467 15.61 9.78 7.55
N TYR A 468 15.60 8.56 7.00
CA TYR A 468 14.46 8.05 6.22
C TYR A 468 13.23 7.75 7.07
N GLN A 469 13.41 7.35 8.33
CA GLN A 469 12.31 7.21 9.29
C GLN A 469 11.64 8.56 9.61
N LEU A 470 12.43 9.61 9.78
CA LEU A 470 11.89 10.95 10.00
C LEU A 470 11.12 11.44 8.77
N ARG A 471 11.66 11.18 7.57
CA ARG A 471 10.98 11.45 6.30
C ARG A 471 9.69 10.68 6.14
N SER A 472 9.63 9.40 6.51
CA SER A 472 8.41 8.58 6.40
C SER A 472 7.27 9.10 7.28
N VAL A 473 7.61 9.69 8.43
CA VAL A 473 6.64 10.26 9.39
C VAL A 473 6.28 11.70 9.04
N THR A 474 7.21 12.53 8.60
CA THR A 474 6.95 13.95 8.33
C THR A 474 6.49 14.22 6.89
N LEU A 475 6.75 13.26 5.99
CA LEU A 475 6.60 13.38 4.54
C LEU A 475 7.33 14.61 3.98
N TRP A 476 8.42 14.99 4.64
CA TRP A 476 9.20 16.18 4.36
C TRP A 476 10.68 15.83 4.33
N ASP A 477 11.38 16.34 3.32
CA ASP A 477 12.82 16.26 3.26
C ASP A 477 13.42 17.55 3.86
N PHE A 478 14.06 17.40 5.02
CA PHE A 478 14.67 18.50 5.74
C PHE A 478 16.00 18.99 5.14
N ASP A 479 16.65 18.20 4.27
CA ASP A 479 17.87 18.61 3.58
C ASP A 479 17.54 19.56 2.42
N SER A 480 16.62 19.14 1.56
CA SER A 480 16.15 19.95 0.43
C SER A 480 15.08 20.99 0.81
N SER A 481 14.52 20.91 2.03
CA SER A 481 13.38 21.74 2.48
C SER A 481 12.18 21.66 1.53
N THR A 482 11.86 20.45 1.05
CA THR A 482 10.74 20.20 0.14
C THR A 482 9.84 19.07 0.65
N SER A 483 8.57 19.08 0.22
CA SER A 483 7.68 17.93 0.41
C SER A 483 8.19 16.76 -0.43
N ILE A 484 8.04 15.55 0.09
CA ILE A 484 8.39 14.30 -0.63
C ILE A 484 7.36 14.00 -1.74
N ASP A 485 6.34 14.85 -1.87
CA ASP A 485 5.39 14.85 -2.99
C ASP A 485 6.08 15.10 -4.34
N ALA A 486 6.57 14.03 -4.98
CA ALA A 486 6.80 14.03 -6.43
C ALA A 486 5.46 13.71 -7.12
N ASP A 487 5.07 14.52 -8.09
CA ASP A 487 3.78 14.59 -8.80
C ASP A 487 3.01 13.25 -8.94
N ILE A 488 2.33 12.85 -7.87
CA ILE A 488 1.68 11.54 -7.66
C ILE A 488 0.64 11.26 -8.77
N GLU A 489 0.05 12.32 -9.32
CA GLU A 489 -0.96 12.21 -10.38
C GLU A 489 -0.39 11.70 -11.70
N SER A 490 0.89 11.95 -11.99
CA SER A 490 1.56 11.43 -13.18
C SER A 490 1.80 9.92 -13.08
N ILE A 491 2.11 9.43 -11.87
CA ILE A 491 2.44 8.02 -11.59
C ILE A 491 1.18 7.13 -11.63
N ILE A 492 0.02 7.65 -11.21
CA ILE A 492 -1.24 6.88 -11.17
C ILE A 492 -1.83 6.63 -12.57
N LYS A 493 -1.62 7.56 -13.52
CA LYS A 493 -2.23 7.51 -14.87
C LYS A 493 -1.55 6.50 -15.82
N HIS A 494 -0.39 5.97 -15.45
CA HIS A 494 0.39 5.03 -16.24
C HIS A 494 0.28 3.58 -15.75
#